data_AF-A0ABD0VXX3-F1
#
_entry.id   AF-A0ABD0VXX3-F1
#
_cell.length_a   1.000
_cell.length_b   1.000
_cell.length_c   1.000
_cell.angle_alpha   90.00
_cell.angle_beta   90.00
_cell.angle_gamma   90.00
#
_symmetry.space_group_name_H-M   'P 1'
#
loop_
_entity.id
_entity.type
_entity.pdbx_description
1 polymer ?
#
loop_
_entity_poly.entity_id
_entity_poly.type
_entity_poly.pdbx_seq_one_letter_code
_entity_poly.pdbx_strand_id
1 'polypeptide(L)'
;MSILGLTLDYGPFGFMDRFDPEFVCNASDRRGRYSYQAQPSVCRWNLARLAEALGSELHASHAGSILDEFMPLYETFYLANRRRKLGLLRQKEPEDKELVSDLLQLMRNTGADFTNTFRLLSRLSVPEEGGLSRDLVVDLILKQCSSLEDLKRFEDKSLKDNLELATVLSMAQTNPTMFGLMADQPEVAHQLEKMDRRKELLSTNQDEHRAKQKEDWLRWVSRYRKRLDRECHGVRDVCNIEQERIHVMDSTNPRVVLRNYIAQNAILAAENGDFSEVRRVLQVLQNPYSAQTERELPGACGVDALEWEKNHTEMRTKETRRDGSQTHIPYDSMPPAWAREICVT
;
A
#
# COMPACT_ATOMS: atom_id res chain seq x y z
N MET A 1 -16.60 -14.27 -11.03
CA MET A 1 -16.45 -14.48 -9.58
C MET A 1 -16.49 -15.98 -9.31
N SER A 2 -15.53 -16.53 -8.54
CA SER A 2 -15.54 -17.95 -8.15
C SER A 2 -16.65 -18.23 -7.14
N ILE A 3 -17.40 -19.32 -7.32
CA ILE A 3 -18.45 -19.74 -6.37
C ILE A 3 -17.87 -20.17 -5.01
N LEU A 4 -16.58 -20.54 -4.98
CA LEU A 4 -15.85 -20.92 -3.77
C LEU A 4 -15.21 -19.73 -3.04
N GLY A 5 -15.34 -18.50 -3.56
CA GLY A 5 -14.70 -17.31 -3.00
C GLY A 5 -13.19 -17.21 -3.26
N LEU A 6 -12.66 -17.93 -4.25
CA LEU A 6 -11.26 -17.87 -4.64
C LEU A 6 -11.00 -16.71 -5.63
N THR A 7 -9.84 -16.06 -5.52
CA THR A 7 -9.33 -15.14 -6.56
C THR A 7 -9.14 -15.91 -7.87
N LEU A 8 -9.59 -15.34 -8.98
CA LEU A 8 -9.62 -15.99 -10.29
C LEU A 8 -9.38 -14.94 -11.38
N ASP A 9 -8.94 -15.40 -12.55
CA ASP A 9 -8.87 -14.62 -13.78
C ASP A 9 -7.88 -13.44 -13.69
N TYR A 10 -6.60 -13.79 -13.53
CA TYR A 10 -5.50 -12.83 -13.44
C TYR A 10 -5.22 -12.18 -14.81
N GLY A 11 -5.91 -11.08 -15.09
CA GLY A 11 -5.65 -10.19 -16.23
C GLY A 11 -4.89 -8.92 -15.78
N PRO A 12 -5.50 -7.73 -15.88
CA PRO A 12 -4.86 -6.47 -15.48
C PRO A 12 -4.93 -6.24 -13.97
N PHE A 13 -4.38 -7.18 -13.18
CA PHE A 13 -4.25 -7.01 -11.74
C PHE A 13 -3.04 -6.13 -11.41
N GLY A 14 -3.02 -5.55 -10.21
CA GLY A 14 -1.85 -4.83 -9.72
C GLY A 14 -1.79 -4.88 -8.20
N PHE A 15 -0.63 -5.24 -7.67
CA PHE A 15 -0.34 -4.99 -6.26
C PHE A 15 -0.03 -3.50 -6.09
N MET A 16 -0.54 -2.94 -5.00
CA MET A 16 -0.38 -1.52 -4.73
C MET A 16 1.03 -1.21 -4.24
N ASP A 17 1.72 -0.32 -4.96
CA ASP A 17 3.01 0.21 -4.56
C ASP A 17 2.84 1.28 -3.47
N ARG A 18 2.52 2.51 -3.84
CA ARG A 18 2.07 3.55 -2.88
C ARG A 18 0.61 3.31 -2.51
N PHE A 19 0.23 3.57 -1.27
CA PHE A 19 -1.18 3.47 -0.90
C PHE A 19 -2.02 4.55 -1.60
N ASP A 20 -3.02 4.11 -2.35
CA ASP A 20 -3.98 4.94 -3.05
C ASP A 20 -5.35 4.23 -3.03
N PRO A 21 -6.33 4.72 -2.27
CA PRO A 21 -7.65 4.08 -2.19
C PRO A 21 -8.38 4.08 -3.54
N GLU A 22 -8.05 5.02 -4.43
CA GLU A 22 -8.67 5.18 -5.74
C GLU A 22 -7.87 4.47 -6.84
N PHE A 23 -6.86 3.67 -6.48
CA PHE A 23 -6.01 2.97 -7.43
C PHE A 23 -6.82 2.08 -8.37
N VAL A 24 -6.66 2.31 -9.67
CA VAL A 24 -7.22 1.51 -10.76
C VAL A 24 -6.09 0.82 -11.49
N CYS A 25 -6.05 -0.51 -11.45
CA CYS A 25 -5.03 -1.31 -12.12
C CYS A 25 -5.32 -1.52 -13.61
N ASN A 26 -6.60 -1.54 -14.01
CA ASN A 26 -7.02 -1.78 -15.38
C ASN A 26 -7.10 -0.47 -16.19
N ALA A 27 -6.25 -0.33 -17.20
CA ALA A 27 -6.24 0.85 -18.08
C ALA A 27 -7.56 1.10 -18.83
N SER A 28 -8.39 0.06 -19.00
CA SER A 28 -9.71 0.17 -19.64
C SER A 28 -10.80 0.67 -18.67
N ASP A 29 -10.58 0.62 -17.36
CA ASP A 29 -11.54 1.08 -16.35
C ASP A 29 -11.43 2.59 -16.09
N ARG A 30 -11.84 3.37 -17.09
CA ARG A 30 -11.77 4.84 -17.05
C ARG A 30 -12.66 5.48 -15.98
N ARG A 31 -13.62 4.73 -15.43
CA ARG A 31 -14.56 5.22 -14.40
C ARG A 31 -14.21 4.71 -13.00
N GLY A 32 -13.13 3.95 -12.85
CA GLY A 32 -12.72 3.40 -11.57
C GLY A 32 -13.76 2.48 -10.92
N ARG A 33 -14.58 1.78 -11.71
CA ARG A 33 -15.59 0.84 -11.22
C ARG A 33 -14.96 -0.22 -10.32
N TYR A 34 -13.75 -0.65 -10.65
CA TYR A 34 -12.98 -1.65 -9.94
C TYR A 34 -11.76 -1.07 -9.22
N SER A 35 -11.81 0.23 -8.88
CA SER A 35 -10.81 0.85 -8.00
C SER A 35 -10.69 0.10 -6.67
N TYR A 36 -9.52 0.17 -6.03
CA TYR A 36 -9.23 -0.56 -4.79
C TYR A 36 -10.33 -0.40 -3.72
N GLN A 37 -10.78 0.83 -3.45
CA GLN A 37 -11.83 1.11 -2.47
C GLN A 37 -13.22 0.62 -2.89
N ALA A 38 -13.49 0.48 -4.19
CA ALA A 38 -14.80 0.06 -4.70
C ALA A 38 -14.99 -1.47 -4.65
N GLN A 39 -13.92 -2.25 -4.52
CA GLN A 39 -14.00 -3.71 -4.59
C GLN A 39 -15.01 -4.34 -3.61
N PRO A 40 -15.14 -3.91 -2.33
CA PRO A 40 -16.12 -4.48 -1.42
C PRO A 40 -17.57 -4.27 -1.89
N SER A 41 -17.92 -3.06 -2.35
CA SER A 41 -19.27 -2.76 -2.84
C SER A 41 -19.56 -3.47 -4.16
N VAL A 42 -18.56 -3.62 -5.04
CA VAL A 42 -18.65 -4.43 -6.26
C VAL A 42 -18.88 -5.90 -5.93
N CYS A 43 -18.19 -6.46 -4.93
CA CYS A 43 -18.42 -7.83 -4.47
C CYS A 43 -19.85 -8.02 -3.99
N ARG A 44 -20.38 -7.10 -3.16
CA ARG A 44 -21.79 -7.13 -2.74
C ARG A 44 -22.74 -7.06 -3.95
N TRP A 45 -22.46 -6.20 -4.92
CA TRP A 45 -23.27 -6.08 -6.14
C TRP A 45 -23.26 -7.39 -6.96
N ASN A 46 -22.10 -8.06 -7.08
CA ASN A 46 -21.99 -9.35 -7.76
C ASN A 46 -22.78 -10.46 -7.02
N LEU A 47 -22.78 -10.46 -5.69
CA LEU A 47 -23.61 -11.38 -4.90
C LEU A 47 -25.09 -11.13 -5.14
N ALA A 48 -25.51 -9.87 -5.30
CA ALA A 48 -26.89 -9.55 -5.66
C ALA A 48 -27.25 -10.11 -7.05
N ARG A 49 -26.34 -10.06 -8.03
CA ARG A 49 -26.56 -10.70 -9.34
C ARG A 49 -26.67 -12.23 -9.23
N LEU A 50 -25.88 -12.85 -8.36
CA LEU A 50 -25.99 -14.29 -8.09
C LEU A 50 -27.34 -14.64 -7.47
N ALA A 51 -27.80 -13.86 -6.48
CA ALA A 51 -29.10 -14.05 -5.85
C ALA A 51 -30.25 -13.92 -6.87
N GLU A 52 -30.18 -12.95 -7.79
CA GLU A 52 -31.14 -12.82 -8.89
C GLU A 52 -31.15 -14.06 -9.81
N ALA A 53 -29.97 -14.62 -10.12
CA ALA A 53 -29.84 -15.80 -10.96
C ALA A 53 -30.40 -17.09 -10.32
N LEU A 54 -30.43 -17.17 -8.98
CA LEU A 54 -31.06 -18.28 -8.26
C LEU A 54 -32.59 -18.25 -8.34
N GLY A 55 -33.18 -17.10 -8.71
CA GLY A 55 -34.59 -16.98 -9.04
C GLY A 55 -35.52 -17.51 -7.95
N SER A 56 -36.39 -18.45 -8.29
CA SER A 56 -37.38 -19.04 -7.37
C SER A 56 -36.77 -19.90 -6.26
N GLU A 57 -35.54 -20.37 -6.42
CA GLU A 57 -34.85 -21.19 -5.40
C GLU A 57 -34.45 -20.35 -4.17
N LEU A 58 -34.42 -19.01 -4.30
CA LEU A 58 -34.10 -18.10 -3.21
C LEU A 58 -35.09 -16.93 -3.16
N HIS A 59 -35.99 -16.93 -2.18
CA HIS A 59 -36.94 -15.84 -2.00
C HIS A 59 -36.25 -14.48 -1.82
N ALA A 60 -36.74 -13.45 -2.53
CA ALA A 60 -36.13 -12.12 -2.58
C ALA A 60 -35.97 -11.45 -1.19
N SER A 61 -36.93 -11.64 -0.28
CA SER A 61 -36.85 -11.12 1.08
C SER A 61 -35.69 -11.74 1.86
N HIS A 62 -35.48 -13.05 1.70
CA HIS A 62 -34.37 -13.76 2.33
C HIS A 62 -33.02 -13.38 1.71
N ALA A 63 -32.95 -13.26 0.38
CA ALA A 63 -31.76 -12.78 -0.33
C ALA A 63 -31.33 -11.39 0.15
N GLY A 64 -32.29 -10.46 0.33
CA GLY A 64 -32.03 -9.11 0.83
C GLY A 64 -31.36 -9.13 2.20
N SER A 65 -31.92 -9.88 3.16
CA SER A 65 -31.35 -10.01 4.50
C SER A 65 -29.91 -10.55 4.48
N ILE A 66 -29.63 -11.59 3.68
CA ILE A 66 -28.28 -12.15 3.55
C ILE A 66 -27.30 -11.13 2.93
N LEU A 67 -27.74 -10.37 1.92
CA LEU A 67 -26.89 -9.35 1.28
C LEU A 67 -26.55 -8.18 2.21
N ASP A 68 -27.41 -7.88 3.18
CA ASP A 68 -27.19 -6.83 4.17
C ASP A 68 -26.14 -7.22 5.23
N GLU A 69 -25.90 -8.52 5.43
CA GLU A 69 -24.84 -9.03 6.30
C GLU A 69 -23.42 -8.86 5.70
N PHE A 70 -23.31 -8.71 4.37
CA PHE A 70 -22.01 -8.70 3.69
C PHE A 70 -21.07 -7.59 4.18
N MET A 71 -21.55 -6.35 4.26
CA MET A 71 -20.69 -5.21 4.65
C MET A 71 -20.23 -5.30 6.11
N PRO A 72 -21.11 -5.57 7.10
CA PRO A 72 -20.67 -5.82 8.48
C PRO A 72 -19.65 -6.95 8.62
N LEU A 73 -19.83 -8.06 7.88
CA LEU A 73 -18.87 -9.18 7.88
C LEU A 73 -17.53 -8.75 7.28
N TYR A 74 -17.55 -8.10 6.10
CA TYR A 74 -16.36 -7.55 5.46
C TYR A 74 -15.59 -6.63 6.41
N GLU A 75 -16.27 -5.67 7.06
CA GLU A 75 -15.64 -4.72 7.99
C GLU A 75 -15.01 -5.42 9.19
N THR A 76 -15.66 -6.47 9.71
CA THR A 76 -15.14 -7.29 10.80
C THR A 76 -13.82 -7.97 10.41
N PHE A 77 -13.78 -8.64 9.26
CA PHE A 77 -12.56 -9.29 8.75
C PHE A 77 -11.48 -8.27 8.35
N TYR A 78 -11.89 -7.16 7.75
CA TYR A 78 -11.01 -6.07 7.36
C TYR A 78 -10.27 -5.51 8.57
N LEU A 79 -11.00 -5.12 9.63
CA LEU A 79 -10.39 -4.59 10.84
C LEU A 79 -9.53 -5.65 11.55
N ALA A 80 -9.98 -6.90 11.63
CA ALA A 80 -9.20 -7.99 12.21
C ALA A 80 -7.84 -8.17 11.51
N ASN A 81 -7.83 -8.16 10.17
CA ASN A 81 -6.59 -8.25 9.39
C ASN A 81 -5.69 -7.03 9.61
N ARG A 82 -6.26 -5.82 9.63
CA ARG A 82 -5.49 -4.58 9.87
C ARG A 82 -4.84 -4.55 11.25
N ARG A 83 -5.56 -5.00 12.26
CA ARG A 83 -5.01 -5.15 13.62
C ARG A 83 -3.83 -6.12 13.66
N ARG A 84 -3.93 -7.28 12.99
CA ARG A 84 -2.82 -8.24 12.89
C ARG A 84 -1.61 -7.62 12.19
N LYS A 85 -1.82 -6.87 11.11
CA LYS A 85 -0.74 -6.13 10.42
C LYS A 85 -0.07 -5.07 11.32
N LEU A 86 -0.78 -4.56 12.32
CA LEU A 86 -0.30 -3.61 13.32
C LEU A 86 0.14 -4.28 14.65
N GLY A 87 0.10 -5.60 14.76
CA GLY A 87 0.47 -6.28 16.00
C GLY A 87 -0.47 -6.01 17.19
N LEU A 88 -1.73 -5.65 16.94
CA LEU A 88 -2.76 -5.43 17.96
C LEU A 88 -3.52 -6.74 18.23
N LEU A 89 -2.93 -7.61 19.04
CA LEU A 89 -3.30 -9.04 19.08
C LEU A 89 -4.33 -9.41 20.14
N ARG A 90 -4.32 -8.76 21.30
CA ARG A 90 -4.98 -9.25 22.52
C ARG A 90 -6.26 -8.48 22.84
N GLN A 91 -6.23 -7.15 22.81
CA GLN A 91 -7.36 -6.31 23.23
C GLN A 91 -8.00 -5.60 22.05
N LYS A 92 -9.34 -5.64 21.94
CA LYS A 92 -10.08 -4.88 20.93
C LYS A 92 -10.54 -3.55 21.51
N GLU A 93 -10.05 -2.45 20.96
CA GLU A 93 -10.40 -1.11 21.37
C GLU A 93 -11.11 -0.36 20.24
N PRO A 94 -12.10 0.50 20.54
CA PRO A 94 -12.76 1.33 19.53
C PRO A 94 -11.78 2.21 18.73
N GLU A 95 -10.71 2.69 19.38
CA GLU A 95 -9.67 3.52 18.77
C GLU A 95 -8.87 2.79 17.67
N ASP A 96 -8.96 1.46 17.58
CA ASP A 96 -8.23 0.68 16.57
C ASP A 96 -8.72 0.96 15.15
N LYS A 97 -10.02 1.26 14.99
CA LYS A 97 -10.58 1.66 13.68
C LYS A 97 -10.03 3.01 13.25
N GLU A 98 -9.99 3.97 14.16
CA GLU A 98 -9.46 5.32 13.90
C GLU A 98 -7.97 5.27 13.59
N LEU A 99 -7.19 4.52 14.38
CA LEU A 99 -5.75 4.37 14.18
C LEU A 99 -5.41 3.80 12.79
N VAL A 100 -6.17 2.79 12.33
CA VAL A 100 -6.04 2.22 10.99
C VAL A 100 -6.43 3.23 9.92
N SER A 101 -7.54 3.95 10.09
CA SER A 101 -7.98 4.98 9.15
C SER A 101 -6.93 6.09 9.01
N ASP A 102 -6.42 6.59 10.13
CA ASP A 102 -5.40 7.64 10.19
C ASP A 102 -4.09 7.20 9.52
N LEU A 103 -3.69 5.93 9.70
CA LEU A 103 -2.52 5.38 9.03
C LEU A 103 -2.68 5.39 7.51
N LEU A 104 -3.81 4.88 7.02
CA LEU A 104 -4.08 4.79 5.59
C LEU A 104 -4.17 6.19 4.96
N GLN A 105 -4.80 7.15 5.65
CA GLN A 105 -4.82 8.54 5.20
C GLN A 105 -3.42 9.15 5.20
N LEU A 106 -2.60 8.88 6.22
CA LEU A 106 -1.21 9.35 6.27
C LEU A 106 -0.37 8.76 5.13
N MET A 107 -0.55 7.48 4.82
CA MET A 107 0.12 6.83 3.68
C MET A 107 -0.34 7.42 2.34
N ARG A 108 -1.64 7.72 2.18
CA ARG A 108 -2.18 8.42 1.00
C ARG A 108 -1.54 9.80 0.87
N ASN A 109 -1.55 10.58 1.95
CA ASN A 109 -1.06 11.95 2.00
C ASN A 109 0.44 12.03 1.66
N THR A 110 1.23 11.10 2.18
CA THR A 110 2.69 11.06 1.99
C THR A 110 3.15 10.24 0.78
N GLY A 111 2.24 9.52 0.13
CA GLY A 111 2.55 8.58 -0.95
C GLY A 111 3.50 7.48 -0.49
N ALA A 112 3.31 6.98 0.74
CA ALA A 112 4.14 5.94 1.33
C ALA A 112 3.88 4.57 0.68
N ASP A 113 4.95 3.79 0.48
CA ASP A 113 4.86 2.41 0.00
C ASP A 113 4.04 1.54 0.97
N PHE A 114 3.00 0.88 0.46
CA PHE A 114 2.04 0.15 1.25
C PHE A 114 2.67 -1.04 1.97
N THR A 115 3.40 -1.86 1.23
CA THR A 115 4.00 -3.09 1.75
C THR A 115 5.12 -2.76 2.75
N ASN A 116 6.04 -1.88 2.35
CA ASN A 116 7.21 -1.54 3.14
C ASN A 116 6.86 -0.78 4.42
N THR A 117 5.81 0.07 4.41
CA THR A 117 5.35 0.75 5.62
C THR A 117 4.96 -0.26 6.71
N PHE A 118 4.10 -1.23 6.39
CA PHE A 118 3.71 -2.26 7.37
C PHE A 118 4.89 -3.12 7.83
N ARG A 119 5.84 -3.41 6.93
CA ARG A 119 7.06 -4.14 7.29
C ARG A 119 8.01 -3.34 8.19
N LEU A 120 8.08 -2.02 8.03
CA LEU A 120 8.89 -1.15 8.87
C LEU A 120 8.28 -0.95 10.27
N LEU A 121 6.95 -0.95 10.37
CA LEU A 121 6.26 -0.82 11.66
C LEU A 121 6.54 -1.98 12.62
N SER A 122 6.90 -3.18 12.12
CA SER A 122 7.30 -4.30 13.00
C SER A 122 8.62 -4.05 13.72
N ARG A 123 9.42 -3.06 13.28
CA ARG A 123 10.72 -2.72 13.89
C ARG A 123 10.62 -1.74 15.07
N LEU A 124 9.44 -1.20 15.35
CA LEU A 124 9.20 -0.36 16.54
C LEU A 124 9.12 -1.27 17.76
N SER A 125 9.92 -1.05 18.80
CA SER A 125 9.79 -1.86 20.03
C SER A 125 8.91 -1.23 21.10
N VAL A 126 8.25 -2.09 21.85
CA VAL A 126 7.40 -1.73 23.01
C VAL A 126 7.67 -2.73 24.16
N PRO A 127 8.28 -2.29 25.29
CA PRO A 127 8.65 -0.92 25.66
C PRO A 127 9.91 -0.48 24.89
N GLU A 128 10.38 0.76 25.11
CA GLU A 128 11.48 1.38 24.34
C GLU A 128 12.88 0.72 24.55
N GLU A 129 12.94 -0.50 25.08
CA GLU A 129 14.16 -1.23 25.38
C GLU A 129 14.52 -2.18 24.21
N GLY A 130 15.69 -1.97 23.60
CA GLY A 130 16.30 -2.92 22.65
C GLY A 130 15.89 -2.81 21.17
N GLY A 131 14.92 -1.96 20.81
CA GLY A 131 14.46 -1.75 19.43
C GLY A 131 15.08 -0.56 18.69
N LEU A 132 14.70 -0.38 17.42
CA LEU A 132 14.99 0.87 16.72
C LEU A 132 14.21 2.01 17.37
N SER A 133 14.85 3.17 17.54
CA SER A 133 14.16 4.35 18.05
C SER A 133 13.00 4.74 17.13
N ARG A 134 11.95 5.32 17.73
CA ARG A 134 10.80 5.87 17.00
C ARG A 134 11.25 6.73 15.82
N ASP A 135 12.17 7.64 16.09
CA ASP A 135 12.70 8.60 15.11
C ASP A 135 13.41 7.89 13.95
N LEU A 136 14.18 6.83 14.23
CA LEU A 136 14.83 6.04 13.18
C LEU A 136 13.83 5.28 12.31
N VAL A 137 12.78 4.69 12.90
CA VAL A 137 11.72 4.03 12.11
C VAL A 137 10.97 5.04 11.25
N VAL A 138 10.64 6.22 11.78
CA VAL A 138 10.03 7.29 11.00
C VAL A 138 10.96 7.72 9.86
N ASP A 139 12.26 7.89 10.10
CA ASP A 139 13.21 8.23 9.05
C ASP A 139 13.29 7.14 7.96
N LEU A 140 13.15 5.86 8.31
CA LEU A 140 13.04 4.76 7.34
C LEU A 140 11.73 4.81 6.55
N ILE A 141 10.60 5.08 7.20
CA ILE A 141 9.30 5.22 6.53
C ILE A 141 9.32 6.41 5.56
N LEU A 142 9.92 7.53 5.96
CA LEU A 142 10.07 8.71 5.10
C LEU A 142 10.87 8.40 3.83
N LYS A 143 11.82 7.45 3.85
CA LYS A 143 12.53 6.98 2.64
C LYS A 143 11.61 6.18 1.69
N GLN A 144 10.48 5.68 2.18
CA GLN A 144 9.45 5.00 1.39
C GLN A 144 8.31 5.94 0.97
N CYS A 145 8.35 7.22 1.36
CA CYS A 145 7.40 8.23 0.93
C CYS A 145 7.78 8.80 -0.43
N SER A 146 6.77 9.18 -1.20
CA SER A 146 6.93 9.82 -2.50
C SER A 146 7.56 11.21 -2.36
N SER A 147 8.29 11.65 -3.38
CA SER A 147 8.81 13.02 -3.44
C SER A 147 7.66 14.02 -3.64
N LEU A 148 7.90 15.30 -3.32
CA LEU A 148 6.90 16.35 -3.54
C LEU A 148 6.53 16.47 -5.04
N GLU A 149 7.52 16.35 -5.93
CA GLU A 149 7.27 16.36 -7.38
C GLU A 149 6.41 15.19 -7.83
N ASP A 150 6.62 14.01 -7.25
CA ASP A 150 5.81 12.82 -7.55
C ASP A 150 4.36 12.99 -7.09
N LEU A 151 4.15 13.53 -5.89
CA LEU A 151 2.82 13.82 -5.37
C LEU A 151 2.09 14.83 -6.27
N LYS A 152 2.78 15.90 -6.70
CA LYS A 152 2.23 16.88 -7.65
C LYS A 152 1.81 16.24 -8.97
N ARG A 153 2.69 15.44 -9.57
CA ARG A 153 2.40 14.72 -10.84
C ARG A 153 1.20 13.79 -10.71
N PHE A 154 1.09 13.10 -9.57
CA PHE A 154 -0.01 12.18 -9.32
C PHE A 154 -1.35 12.91 -9.21
N GLU A 155 -1.41 13.99 -8.44
CA GLU A 155 -2.62 14.82 -8.34
C GLU A 155 -3.01 15.42 -9.69
N ASP A 156 -2.04 15.88 -10.49
CA ASP A 156 -2.32 16.40 -11.83
C ASP A 156 -2.88 15.34 -12.79
N LYS A 157 -2.42 14.08 -12.69
CA LYS A 157 -2.97 12.97 -13.48
C LYS A 157 -4.40 12.64 -13.04
N SER A 158 -4.61 12.50 -11.73
CA SER A 158 -5.92 12.26 -11.12
C SER A 158 -6.98 13.27 -11.59
N LEU A 159 -6.60 14.56 -11.70
CA LEU A 159 -7.50 15.61 -12.17
C LEU A 159 -7.85 15.51 -13.66
N LYS A 160 -6.86 15.25 -14.52
CA LYS A 160 -7.08 15.17 -15.98
C LYS A 160 -8.03 14.03 -16.34
N ASP A 161 -7.96 12.94 -15.59
CA ASP A 161 -8.74 11.74 -15.85
C ASP A 161 -10.15 11.82 -15.21
N ASN A 162 -10.42 12.83 -14.37
CA ASN A 162 -11.65 12.93 -13.59
C ASN A 162 -12.67 13.93 -14.17
N LEU A 163 -13.55 13.41 -15.03
CA LEU A 163 -14.66 14.15 -15.65
C LEU A 163 -15.62 14.76 -14.62
N GLU A 164 -15.85 14.08 -13.50
CA GLU A 164 -16.75 14.55 -12.44
C GLU A 164 -16.20 15.83 -11.82
N LEU A 165 -14.89 15.87 -11.52
CA LEU A 165 -14.25 17.07 -11.00
C LEU A 165 -14.29 18.24 -11.99
N ALA A 166 -14.13 18.00 -13.29
CA ALA A 166 -14.30 19.05 -14.30
C ALA A 166 -15.74 19.60 -14.32
N THR A 167 -16.72 18.74 -14.10
CA THR A 167 -18.14 19.11 -13.99
C THR A 167 -18.39 19.94 -12.74
N VAL A 168 -17.86 19.52 -11.59
CA VAL A 168 -17.94 20.26 -10.32
C VAL A 168 -17.31 21.65 -10.44
N LEU A 169 -16.13 21.76 -11.08
CA LEU A 169 -15.47 23.05 -11.33
C LEU A 169 -16.30 23.99 -12.21
N SER A 170 -16.89 23.45 -13.28
CA SER A 170 -17.78 24.21 -14.15
C SER A 170 -19.02 24.70 -13.39
N MET A 171 -19.60 23.86 -12.52
CA MET A 171 -20.74 24.23 -11.67
C MET A 171 -20.37 25.32 -10.66
N ALA A 172 -19.22 25.22 -9.99
CA ALA A 172 -18.76 26.23 -9.03
C ALA A 172 -18.58 27.60 -9.69
N GLN A 173 -18.13 27.64 -10.95
CA GLN A 173 -17.94 28.87 -11.72
C GLN A 173 -19.26 29.43 -12.27
N THR A 174 -20.21 28.58 -12.64
CA THR A 174 -21.45 29.00 -13.32
C THR A 174 -22.61 29.28 -12.35
N ASN A 175 -22.69 28.61 -11.21
CA ASN A 175 -23.75 28.83 -10.21
C ASN A 175 -23.23 28.58 -8.78
N PRO A 176 -22.61 29.59 -8.15
CA PRO A 176 -22.03 29.47 -6.80
C PRO A 176 -23.06 29.09 -5.71
N THR A 177 -24.31 29.53 -5.85
CA THR A 177 -25.38 29.28 -4.88
C THR A 177 -25.80 27.81 -4.89
N MET A 178 -25.96 27.23 -6.08
CA MET A 178 -26.28 25.81 -6.24
C MET A 178 -25.11 24.93 -5.80
N PHE A 179 -23.88 25.34 -6.10
CA PHE A 179 -22.69 24.66 -5.61
C PHE A 179 -22.63 24.61 -4.07
N GLY A 180 -22.92 25.72 -3.39
CA GLY A 180 -22.95 25.76 -1.92
C GLY A 180 -23.94 24.79 -1.28
N LEU A 181 -25.08 24.52 -1.93
CA LEU A 181 -26.08 23.56 -1.45
C LEU A 181 -25.69 22.09 -1.71
N MET A 182 -24.77 21.83 -2.65
CA MET A 182 -24.28 20.49 -2.98
C MET A 182 -22.91 20.18 -2.37
N ALA A 183 -22.25 21.16 -1.75
CA ALA A 183 -20.92 20.99 -1.17
C ALA A 183 -20.87 19.87 -0.11
N ASP A 184 -21.97 19.66 0.62
CA ASP A 184 -22.10 18.62 1.64
C ASP A 184 -22.38 17.22 1.06
N GLN A 185 -22.61 17.09 -0.26
CA GLN A 185 -22.73 15.78 -0.87
C GLN A 185 -21.38 15.05 -0.84
N PRO A 186 -21.33 13.76 -0.45
CA PRO A 186 -20.07 13.02 -0.29
C PRO A 186 -19.17 13.06 -1.53
N GLU A 187 -19.76 12.97 -2.73
CA GLU A 187 -19.03 13.02 -3.99
C GLU A 187 -18.37 14.39 -4.21
N VAL A 188 -19.08 15.47 -3.91
CA VAL A 188 -18.58 16.85 -4.07
C VAL A 188 -17.52 17.16 -3.00
N ALA A 189 -17.77 16.78 -1.75
CA ALA A 189 -16.84 16.95 -0.64
C ALA A 189 -15.49 16.26 -0.92
N HIS A 190 -15.52 15.04 -1.48
CA HIS A 190 -14.32 14.30 -1.88
C HIS A 190 -13.55 15.02 -3.01
N GLN A 191 -14.24 15.60 -3.99
CA GLN A 191 -13.57 16.40 -5.03
C GLN A 191 -12.94 17.68 -4.46
N LEU A 192 -13.58 18.32 -3.48
CA LEU A 192 -13.05 19.51 -2.81
C LEU A 192 -11.79 19.17 -1.99
N GLU A 193 -11.78 18.06 -1.26
CA GLU A 193 -10.60 17.58 -0.53
C GLU A 193 -9.39 17.42 -1.47
N LYS A 194 -9.60 16.84 -2.66
CA LYS A 194 -8.55 16.73 -3.70
C LYS A 194 -8.02 18.10 -4.15
N MET A 195 -8.92 19.07 -4.33
CA MET A 195 -8.53 20.43 -4.74
C MET A 195 -7.69 21.13 -3.67
N ASP A 196 -8.11 21.06 -2.41
CA ASP A 196 -7.41 21.67 -1.29
C ASP A 196 -6.01 21.04 -1.11
N ARG A 197 -5.95 19.71 -1.19
CA ARG A 197 -4.68 18.98 -1.13
C ARG A 197 -3.72 19.40 -2.25
N ARG A 198 -4.21 19.56 -3.49
CA ARG A 198 -3.38 20.05 -4.59
C ARG A 198 -2.88 21.47 -4.34
N LYS A 199 -3.77 22.37 -3.90
CA LYS A 199 -3.42 23.75 -3.60
C LYS A 199 -2.31 23.82 -2.56
N GLU A 200 -2.44 23.00 -1.50
CA GLU A 200 -1.40 22.86 -0.48
C GLU A 200 -0.07 22.40 -1.10
N LEU A 201 -0.06 21.28 -1.83
CA LEU A 201 1.16 20.75 -2.47
C LEU A 201 1.84 21.78 -3.38
N LEU A 202 1.08 22.57 -4.14
CA LEU A 202 1.62 23.61 -5.02
C LEU A 202 2.22 24.79 -4.25
N SER A 203 1.69 25.12 -3.06
CA SER A 203 2.18 26.23 -2.23
C SER A 203 3.40 25.89 -1.37
N THR A 204 3.61 24.62 -1.03
CA THR A 204 4.69 24.20 -0.12
C THR A 204 5.99 23.91 -0.87
N ASN A 205 7.13 24.20 -0.24
CA ASN A 205 8.46 23.78 -0.74
C ASN A 205 8.85 22.37 -0.24
N GLN A 206 9.93 21.82 -0.79
CA GLN A 206 10.32 20.43 -0.49
C GLN A 206 10.71 20.21 0.97
N ASP A 207 11.42 21.16 1.59
CA ASP A 207 11.91 21.04 2.96
C ASP A 207 10.77 21.17 3.98
N GLU A 208 9.88 22.15 3.79
CA GLU A 208 8.67 22.32 4.60
C GLU A 208 7.76 21.09 4.51
N HIS A 209 7.55 20.58 3.30
CA HIS A 209 6.76 19.38 3.09
C HIS A 209 7.39 18.18 3.81
N ARG A 210 8.70 17.99 3.71
CA ARG A 210 9.40 16.89 4.37
C ARG A 210 9.36 17.01 5.90
N ALA A 211 9.49 18.22 6.44
CA ALA A 211 9.37 18.48 7.87
C ALA A 211 7.96 18.17 8.38
N LYS A 212 6.93 18.64 7.66
CA LYS A 212 5.53 18.33 7.96
C LYS A 212 5.25 16.83 7.94
N GLN A 213 5.71 16.12 6.89
CA GLN A 213 5.58 14.66 6.81
C GLN A 213 6.21 13.97 8.03
N LYS A 214 7.40 14.39 8.43
CA LYS A 214 8.08 13.83 9.61
C LYS A 214 7.27 14.06 10.88
N GLU A 215 6.73 15.25 11.08
CA GLU A 215 5.88 15.56 12.24
C GLU A 215 4.62 14.69 12.26
N ASP A 216 3.92 14.57 11.14
CA ASP A 216 2.69 13.77 11.04
C ASP A 216 2.95 12.28 11.34
N TRP A 217 4.05 11.73 10.81
CA TRP A 217 4.50 10.36 11.12
C TRP A 217 4.88 10.19 12.58
N LEU A 218 5.65 11.11 13.17
CA LEU A 218 6.00 11.06 14.59
C LEU A 218 4.74 11.11 15.48
N ARG A 219 3.76 11.94 15.13
CA ARG A 219 2.48 12.06 15.83
C ARG A 219 1.69 10.75 15.78
N TRP A 220 1.55 10.17 14.58
CA TRP A 220 0.83 8.91 14.41
C TRP A 220 1.55 7.75 15.13
N VAL A 221 2.86 7.60 14.96
CA VAL A 221 3.64 6.54 15.62
C VAL A 221 3.58 6.67 17.14
N SER A 222 3.58 7.89 17.67
CA SER A 222 3.44 8.12 19.12
C SER A 222 2.06 7.67 19.64
N ARG A 223 0.98 7.89 18.87
CA ARG A 223 -0.36 7.36 19.21
C ARG A 223 -0.39 5.84 19.12
N TYR A 224 0.17 5.27 18.05
CA TYR A 224 0.27 3.83 17.86
C TYR A 224 1.03 3.15 19.00
N ARG A 225 2.15 3.71 19.45
CA ARG A 225 2.92 3.15 20.58
C ARG A 225 2.15 3.16 21.88
N LYS A 226 1.46 4.28 22.20
CA LYS A 226 0.55 4.33 23.37
C LYS A 226 -0.53 3.26 23.31
N ARG A 227 -1.02 2.95 22.11
CA ARG A 227 -1.97 1.85 21.91
C ARG A 227 -1.33 0.49 22.13
N LEU A 228 -0.10 0.27 21.65
CA LEU A 228 0.65 -0.97 21.87
C LEU A 228 0.98 -1.20 23.34
N ASP A 229 1.32 -0.14 24.10
CA ASP A 229 1.56 -0.23 25.55
C ASP A 229 0.36 -0.86 26.28
N ARG A 230 -0.86 -0.64 25.77
CA ARG A 230 -2.08 -1.23 26.33
C ARG A 230 -2.19 -2.74 26.15
N GLU A 231 -1.55 -3.31 25.13
CA GLU A 231 -1.46 -4.78 24.95
C GLU A 231 -0.61 -5.44 26.05
N CYS A 232 0.33 -4.67 26.62
CA CYS A 232 1.29 -5.10 27.64
C CYS A 232 0.83 -4.84 29.08
N HIS A 233 -0.25 -4.08 29.30
CA HIS A 233 -0.73 -3.77 30.65
C HIS A 233 -1.04 -5.05 31.45
N GLY A 234 -0.48 -5.12 32.67
CA GLY A 234 -0.73 -6.22 33.60
C GLY A 234 0.01 -7.53 33.29
N VAL A 235 0.92 -7.54 32.29
CA VAL A 235 1.69 -8.74 31.92
C VAL A 235 3.10 -8.68 32.50
N ARG A 236 3.58 -9.83 33.00
CA ARG A 236 4.90 -9.96 33.65
C ARG A 236 6.05 -10.12 32.66
N ASP A 237 5.79 -10.73 31.49
CA ASP A 237 6.78 -11.02 30.46
C ASP A 237 6.47 -10.22 29.19
N VAL A 238 6.98 -8.98 29.15
CA VAL A 238 6.79 -8.08 28.01
C VAL A 238 7.64 -8.52 26.82
N CYS A 239 8.79 -9.16 27.07
CA CYS A 239 9.66 -9.69 26.02
C CYS A 239 8.95 -10.74 25.17
N ASN A 240 8.17 -11.63 25.81
CA ASN A 240 7.38 -12.63 25.09
C ASN A 240 6.29 -12.00 24.22
N ILE A 241 5.54 -11.01 24.75
CA ILE A 241 4.52 -10.28 23.97
C ILE A 241 5.16 -9.61 22.76
N GLU A 242 6.32 -8.98 22.95
CA GLU A 242 7.01 -8.30 21.87
C GLU A 242 7.48 -9.28 20.78
N GLN A 243 8.01 -10.45 21.18
CA GLN A 243 8.37 -11.51 20.25
C GLN A 243 7.16 -12.07 19.50
N GLU A 244 6.04 -12.32 20.19
CA GLU A 244 4.78 -12.75 19.59
C GLU A 244 4.28 -11.70 18.58
N ARG A 245 4.31 -10.42 18.96
CA ARG A 245 3.92 -9.30 18.11
C ARG A 245 4.74 -9.24 16.83
N ILE A 246 6.08 -9.25 16.96
CA ILE A 246 7.00 -9.22 15.81
C ILE A 246 6.75 -10.44 14.93
N HIS A 247 6.61 -11.64 15.51
CA HIS A 247 6.34 -12.87 14.76
C HIS A 247 5.03 -12.80 13.97
N VAL A 248 3.94 -12.33 14.58
CA VAL A 248 2.66 -12.17 13.88
C VAL A 248 2.73 -11.09 12.82
N MET A 249 3.38 -9.96 13.09
CA MET A 249 3.55 -8.89 12.10
C MET A 249 4.38 -9.38 10.92
N ASP A 250 5.51 -10.05 11.14
CA ASP A 250 6.40 -10.52 10.07
C ASP A 250 5.78 -11.66 9.25
N SER A 251 4.90 -12.47 9.82
CA SER A 251 4.13 -13.50 9.11
C SER A 251 2.85 -12.97 8.43
N THR A 252 2.40 -11.76 8.77
CA THR A 252 1.22 -11.12 8.17
C THR A 252 1.60 -10.04 7.15
N ASN A 253 2.76 -9.41 7.32
CA ASN A 253 3.28 -8.34 6.48
C ASN A 253 4.39 -8.88 5.57
N PRO A 254 4.10 -9.11 4.28
CA PRO A 254 5.11 -9.63 3.37
C PRO A 254 6.25 -8.62 3.22
N ARG A 255 7.46 -9.12 3.02
CA ARG A 255 8.62 -8.35 2.60
C ARG A 255 8.52 -8.00 1.11
N VAL A 256 8.05 -8.95 0.29
CA VAL A 256 7.93 -8.82 -1.17
C VAL A 256 6.53 -9.16 -1.64
N VAL A 257 6.00 -8.35 -2.55
CA VAL A 257 4.79 -8.61 -3.33
C VAL A 257 5.12 -8.59 -4.81
N LEU A 258 4.28 -9.19 -5.67
CA LEU A 258 4.48 -9.17 -7.12
C LEU A 258 4.12 -7.78 -7.68
N ARG A 259 5.05 -6.83 -7.51
CA ARG A 259 4.92 -5.47 -8.05
C ARG A 259 4.98 -5.51 -9.58
N ASN A 260 4.31 -4.58 -10.24
CA ASN A 260 4.21 -4.57 -11.70
C ASN A 260 5.59 -4.50 -12.38
N TYR A 261 6.54 -3.74 -11.83
CA TYR A 261 7.89 -3.66 -12.40
C TYR A 261 8.68 -4.97 -12.28
N ILE A 262 8.43 -5.75 -11.23
CA ILE A 262 9.06 -7.06 -11.03
C ILE A 262 8.53 -8.03 -12.11
N ALA A 263 7.21 -8.04 -12.32
CA ALA A 263 6.60 -8.81 -13.39
C ALA A 263 7.10 -8.36 -14.78
N GLN A 264 7.19 -7.05 -15.02
CA GLN A 264 7.67 -6.50 -16.29
C GLN A 264 9.11 -6.90 -16.59
N ASN A 265 10.01 -6.82 -15.60
CA ASN A 265 11.41 -7.25 -15.77
C ASN A 265 11.49 -8.73 -16.12
N ALA A 266 10.71 -9.57 -15.45
CA ALA A 266 10.66 -11.00 -15.72
C ALA A 266 10.10 -11.33 -17.12
N ILE A 267 9.07 -10.59 -17.58
CA ILE A 267 8.51 -10.71 -18.94
C ILE A 267 9.56 -10.34 -19.98
N LEU A 268 10.21 -9.18 -19.83
CA LEU A 268 11.24 -8.72 -20.77
C LEU A 268 12.42 -9.69 -20.87
N ALA A 269 12.86 -10.28 -19.75
CA ALA A 269 13.89 -11.30 -19.76
C ALA A 269 13.44 -12.56 -20.52
N ALA A 270 12.22 -13.03 -20.25
CA ALA A 270 11.66 -14.23 -20.89
C ALA A 270 11.42 -14.06 -22.39
N GLU A 271 11.01 -12.88 -22.86
CA GLU A 271 10.88 -12.55 -24.29
C GLU A 271 12.22 -12.63 -25.03
N ASN A 272 13.32 -12.37 -24.33
CA ASN A 272 14.69 -12.55 -24.84
C ASN A 272 15.22 -13.98 -24.66
N GLY A 273 14.38 -14.93 -24.20
CA GLY A 273 14.74 -16.33 -23.96
C GLY A 273 15.39 -16.62 -22.61
N ASP A 274 15.54 -15.61 -21.73
CA ASP A 274 16.08 -15.79 -20.37
C ASP A 274 14.96 -15.96 -19.33
N PHE A 275 14.78 -17.21 -18.86
CA PHE A 275 13.82 -17.54 -17.81
C PHE A 275 14.40 -17.46 -16.38
N SER A 276 15.64 -16.98 -16.21
CA SER A 276 16.28 -16.89 -14.90
C SER A 276 15.53 -15.97 -13.94
N GLU A 277 15.06 -14.82 -14.44
CA GLU A 277 14.33 -13.84 -13.64
C GLU A 277 12.95 -14.34 -13.21
N VAL A 278 12.20 -15.00 -14.11
CA VAL A 278 10.92 -15.63 -13.77
C VAL A 278 11.08 -16.64 -12.64
N ARG A 279 12.13 -17.48 -12.70
CA ARG A 279 12.41 -18.47 -11.64
C ARG A 279 12.80 -17.80 -10.33
N ARG A 280 13.57 -16.70 -10.37
CA ARG A 280 13.95 -15.91 -9.20
C ARG A 280 12.72 -15.30 -8.52
N VAL A 281 11.86 -14.64 -9.29
CA VAL A 281 10.60 -14.07 -8.80
C VAL A 281 9.74 -15.14 -8.16
N LEU A 282 9.55 -16.29 -8.81
CA LEU A 282 8.80 -17.41 -8.25
C LEU A 282 9.40 -17.90 -6.92
N GLN A 283 10.72 -18.06 -6.85
CA GLN A 283 11.41 -18.52 -5.64
C GLN A 283 11.23 -17.54 -4.46
N VAL A 284 11.28 -16.24 -4.71
CA VAL A 284 11.06 -15.22 -3.68
C VAL A 284 9.60 -15.22 -3.23
N LEU A 285 8.65 -15.29 -4.18
CA LEU A 285 7.21 -15.25 -3.88
C LEU A 285 6.67 -16.54 -3.25
N GLN A 286 7.43 -17.64 -3.27
CA GLN A 286 7.11 -18.83 -2.47
C GLN A 286 7.29 -18.58 -0.97
N ASN A 287 8.15 -17.63 -0.57
CA ASN A 287 8.39 -17.27 0.83
C ASN A 287 8.39 -15.74 1.04
N PRO A 288 7.28 -15.04 0.74
CA PRO A 288 7.25 -13.58 0.65
C PRO A 288 7.39 -12.89 2.01
N TYR A 289 7.22 -13.63 3.11
CA TYR A 289 7.34 -13.15 4.50
C TYR A 289 8.75 -13.34 5.09
N SER A 290 9.61 -14.08 4.39
CA SER A 290 10.94 -14.44 4.90
C SER A 290 11.88 -13.23 4.97
N ALA A 291 12.75 -13.23 5.98
CA ALA A 291 13.78 -12.21 6.16
C ALA A 291 14.98 -12.37 5.21
N GLN A 292 14.96 -13.35 4.30
CA GLN A 292 16.15 -13.81 3.58
C GLN A 292 16.60 -12.85 2.47
N THR A 293 17.82 -12.33 2.59
CA THR A 293 18.46 -11.32 1.72
C THR A 293 19.28 -11.92 0.56
N GLU A 294 19.73 -13.17 0.67
CA GLU A 294 20.82 -13.71 -0.18
C GLU A 294 20.39 -14.17 -1.59
N ARG A 295 19.10 -14.37 -1.85
CA ARG A 295 18.60 -14.96 -3.12
C ARG A 295 18.21 -13.92 -4.17
N GLU A 296 18.38 -12.64 -3.86
CA GLU A 296 17.87 -11.52 -4.67
C GLU A 296 18.91 -10.91 -5.62
N LEU A 297 20.14 -11.43 -5.64
CA LEU A 297 21.22 -10.94 -6.51
C LEU A 297 21.66 -12.00 -7.54
N PRO A 298 22.02 -11.65 -8.79
CA PRO A 298 22.61 -12.60 -9.72
C PRO A 298 23.99 -12.99 -9.22
N GLY A 299 24.23 -14.28 -8.96
CA GLY A 299 25.55 -14.80 -8.56
C GLY A 299 25.57 -15.71 -7.33
N ALA A 300 24.46 -15.90 -6.62
CA ALA A 300 24.39 -16.85 -5.50
C ALA A 300 24.31 -18.33 -5.98
N CYS A 301 25.26 -18.73 -6.81
CA CYS A 301 25.68 -20.12 -6.96
C CYS A 301 27.07 -20.23 -6.33
N GLY A 302 27.10 -20.49 -5.02
CA GLY A 302 28.28 -20.97 -4.30
C GLY A 302 29.41 -19.95 -4.07
N VAL A 303 29.95 -20.03 -2.87
CA VAL A 303 31.24 -19.50 -2.37
C VAL A 303 31.31 -17.99 -2.00
N ASP A 304 31.48 -17.78 -0.69
CA ASP A 304 32.11 -16.67 0.05
C ASP A 304 31.65 -15.22 -0.17
N ALA A 305 30.63 -14.84 0.62
CA ALA A 305 30.18 -13.46 0.86
C ALA A 305 31.19 -12.56 1.64
N LEU A 306 32.40 -13.04 1.95
CA LEU A 306 33.41 -12.30 2.73
C LEU A 306 34.53 -11.67 1.88
N GLU A 307 34.62 -11.96 0.58
CA GLU A 307 35.63 -11.35 -0.30
C GLU A 307 35.12 -10.12 -1.07
N TRP A 308 33.80 -9.93 -1.19
CA TRP A 308 33.21 -8.83 -1.96
C TRP A 308 33.47 -7.44 -1.33
N GLU A 309 33.42 -7.34 0.00
CA GLU A 309 33.63 -6.05 0.70
C GLU A 309 35.08 -5.58 0.67
N LYS A 310 36.07 -6.49 0.58
CA LYS A 310 37.49 -6.13 0.55
C LYS A 310 37.95 -5.61 -0.81
N ASN A 311 37.35 -6.07 -1.90
CA ASN A 311 37.80 -5.70 -3.25
C ASN A 311 37.16 -4.39 -3.77
N HIS A 312 36.16 -3.82 -3.09
CA HIS A 312 35.43 -2.64 -3.56
C HIS A 312 35.85 -1.31 -2.91
N THR A 313 36.87 -1.31 -2.04
CA THR A 313 37.38 -0.05 -1.44
C THR A 313 38.47 0.64 -2.28
N GLU A 314 39.04 -0.02 -3.29
CA GLU A 314 40.21 0.54 -4.04
C GLU A 314 39.94 1.01 -5.47
N MET A 315 38.75 0.79 -6.06
CA MET A 315 38.43 1.34 -7.39
C MET A 315 37.35 2.42 -7.34
N ARG A 316 37.68 3.54 -6.71
CA ARG A 316 36.89 4.79 -6.82
C ARG A 316 37.71 5.93 -7.39
N THR A 317 38.40 5.70 -8.51
CA THR A 317 38.78 6.78 -9.42
C THR A 317 38.77 6.30 -10.87
N LYS A 318 38.05 7.05 -11.71
CA LYS A 318 37.99 6.99 -13.19
C LYS A 318 37.31 5.75 -13.79
N GLU A 319 36.09 5.92 -14.29
CA GLU A 319 35.85 6.10 -15.74
C GLU A 319 34.35 6.18 -16.03
N THR A 320 33.97 7.31 -16.62
CA THR A 320 32.72 7.49 -17.36
C THR A 320 32.79 6.68 -18.64
N ARG A 321 32.12 5.53 -18.71
CA ARG A 321 31.76 4.88 -19.97
C ARG A 321 30.35 4.30 -19.88
N ARG A 322 29.59 4.55 -20.95
CA ARG A 322 28.26 4.00 -21.22
C ARG A 322 28.38 2.48 -21.35
N ASP A 323 27.83 1.73 -20.40
CA ASP A 323 27.48 0.33 -20.60
C ASP A 323 26.16 0.02 -19.86
N GLY A 324 25.29 -0.73 -20.52
CA GLY A 324 23.89 -0.97 -20.16
C GLY A 324 23.71 -2.02 -19.06
N SER A 325 24.48 -1.96 -17.98
CA SER A 325 24.24 -2.82 -16.81
C SER A 325 23.02 -2.29 -16.06
N GLN A 326 21.85 -2.90 -16.23
CA GLN A 326 20.71 -2.67 -15.35
C GLN A 326 21.15 -2.94 -13.91
N THR A 327 21.29 -1.89 -13.12
CA THR A 327 21.51 -2.00 -11.67
C THR A 327 20.32 -2.76 -11.09
N HIS A 328 20.56 -3.97 -10.59
CA HIS A 328 19.51 -4.82 -10.05
C HIS A 328 18.90 -4.17 -8.81
N ILE A 329 17.60 -3.87 -8.86
CA ILE A 329 16.86 -3.20 -7.78
C ILE A 329 16.28 -4.28 -6.86
N PRO A 330 16.59 -4.29 -5.55
CA PRO A 330 16.00 -5.23 -4.60
C PRO A 330 14.47 -5.16 -4.63
N TYR A 331 13.78 -6.30 -4.57
CA TYR A 331 12.32 -6.37 -4.71
C TYR A 331 11.56 -5.74 -3.52
N ASP A 332 12.22 -5.60 -2.38
CA ASP A 332 11.70 -4.93 -1.18
C ASP A 332 12.05 -3.44 -1.12
N SER A 333 12.73 -2.91 -2.13
CA SER A 333 13.00 -1.48 -2.21
C SER A 333 11.82 -0.70 -2.80
N MET A 334 11.90 0.63 -2.68
CA MET A 334 10.94 1.51 -3.32
C MET A 334 10.99 1.30 -4.84
N PRO A 335 9.83 1.17 -5.51
CA PRO A 335 9.79 0.98 -6.97
C PRO A 335 10.56 2.08 -7.71
N PRO A 336 11.27 1.75 -8.79
CA PRO A 336 11.95 2.75 -9.60
C PRO A 336 10.95 3.74 -10.21
N ALA A 337 11.39 4.96 -10.50
CA ALA A 337 10.50 6.02 -11.01
C ALA A 337 9.72 5.61 -12.28
N TRP A 338 10.37 4.87 -13.18
CA TRP A 338 9.77 4.37 -14.43
C TRP A 338 8.70 3.29 -14.21
N ALA A 339 8.69 2.61 -13.06
CA ALA A 339 7.68 1.58 -12.75
C ALA A 339 6.24 2.13 -12.79
N ARG A 340 6.11 3.44 -12.56
CA ARG A 340 4.82 4.13 -12.49
C ARG A 340 4.20 4.40 -13.87
N GLU A 341 4.99 4.22 -14.94
CA GLU A 341 4.54 4.37 -16.33
C GLU A 341 4.06 3.04 -16.93
N ILE A 342 4.26 1.93 -16.21
CA ILE A 342 3.81 0.61 -16.64
C ILE A 342 2.28 0.59 -16.62
N CYS A 343 1.68 0.47 -17.80
CA CYS A 343 0.27 0.16 -17.97
C CYS A 343 0.12 -1.36 -18.02
N VAL A 344 -0.57 -1.93 -17.04
CA VAL A 344 -1.01 -3.33 -17.13
C VAL A 344 -2.29 -3.34 -17.97
N THR A 345 -2.21 -3.88 -19.18
CA THR A 345 -3.33 -3.98 -20.13
C THR A 345 -3.95 -5.35 -20.11
#